data_AF-A0A836QKM2-F1
#
_entry.id   AF-A0A836QKM2-F1
#
_cell.length_a   1.000
_cell.length_b   1.000
_cell.length_c   1.000
_cell.angle_alpha   90.00
_cell.angle_beta   90.00
_cell.angle_gamma   90.00
#
_symmetry.space_group_name_H-M   'P 1'
#
loop_
_entity.id
_entity.type
_entity.pdbx_description
1 polymer ?
#
loop_
_entity_poly.entity_id
_entity_poly.type
_entity_poly.pdbx_seq_one_letter_code
_entity_poly.pdbx_strand_id
1 'polypeptide(L)' 'MSYKLKLFGTDGIRGCANSKPMTAEMVLQVGLAAGSYFT' A
#
# COMPACT_ATOMS: atom_id res chain seq x y z
N MET A 1 -10.84 3.66 -19.04
CA MET A 1 -11.13 4.32 -17.74
C MET A 1 -10.09 3.84 -16.73
N SER A 2 -9.00 4.59 -16.50
CA SER A 2 -7.99 4.20 -15.50
C SER A 2 -8.47 4.64 -14.12
N TYR A 3 -9.05 3.73 -13.35
CA TYR A 3 -9.46 4.03 -11.97
C TYR A 3 -8.19 4.12 -11.10
N LYS A 4 -7.85 5.33 -10.67
CA LYS A 4 -6.71 5.56 -9.78
C LYS A 4 -7.06 4.99 -8.41
N LEU A 5 -6.41 3.90 -7.99
CA LEU A 5 -6.60 3.37 -6.64
C LEU A 5 -6.17 4.42 -5.61
N LYS A 6 -7.09 4.78 -4.71
CA LYS A 6 -6.77 5.57 -3.52
C LYS A 6 -6.16 4.63 -2.48
N LEU A 7 -4.82 4.57 -2.45
CA LEU A 7 -4.10 3.64 -1.57
C LEU A 7 -4.09 4.11 -0.11
N PHE A 8 -3.95 5.41 0.15
CA PHE A 8 -3.83 5.94 1.50
C PHE A 8 -5.09 6.73 1.92
N GLY A 9 -5.71 6.30 3.01
CA GLY A 9 -6.71 7.04 3.78
C GLY A 9 -6.11 7.64 5.06
N THR A 10 -6.97 8.10 5.98
CA THR A 10 -6.53 8.56 7.32
C THR A 10 -5.80 7.46 8.08
N ASP A 11 -6.27 6.23 7.93
CA ASP A 11 -5.81 5.06 8.67
C ASP A 11 -4.83 4.21 7.83
N GLY A 12 -4.18 4.83 6.83
CA GLY A 12 -3.27 4.15 5.92
C GLY A 12 -3.97 3.35 4.82
N ILE A 13 -3.39 2.20 4.47
CA ILE A 13 -3.83 1.34 3.37
C ILE A 13 -4.74 0.25 3.93
N ARG A 14 -5.92 0.05 3.31
CA ARG A 14 -6.91 -0.97 3.72
C ARG A 14 -7.35 -1.84 2.55
N GLY A 15 -7.72 -3.07 2.83
CA GLY A 15 -8.23 -4.03 1.86
C GLY A 15 -8.31 -5.45 2.44
N CYS A 16 -8.94 -6.35 1.69
CA CYS A 16 -8.92 -7.77 2.02
C CYS A 16 -7.50 -8.32 1.83
N ALA A 17 -6.99 -9.09 2.80
CA ALA A 17 -5.69 -9.72 2.70
C ALA A 17 -5.58 -10.58 1.43
N ASN A 18 -4.38 -10.61 0.83
CA ASN A 18 -4.08 -11.32 -0.41
C ASN A 18 -4.89 -10.85 -1.63
N SER A 19 -5.53 -9.68 -1.56
CA SER A 19 -6.30 -9.08 -2.66
C SER A 19 -5.85 -7.64 -2.87
N LYS A 20 -5.86 -7.14 -4.11
CA LYS A 20 -5.52 -5.73 -4.38
C LYS A 20 -6.43 -4.79 -3.56
N PRO A 21 -5.90 -3.75 -2.88
CA PRO A 21 -4.49 -3.33 -2.84
C PRO A 21 -3.60 -4.06 -1.81
N MET A 22 -4.15 -4.86 -0.90
CA MET A 22 -3.44 -5.51 0.21
C MET A 22 -2.80 -6.86 -0.19
N THR A 23 -1.82 -6.84 -1.08
CA THR A 23 -0.98 -8.00 -1.43
C THR A 23 0.35 -7.98 -0.67
N ALA A 24 0.96 -9.15 -0.44
CA ALA A 24 2.24 -9.26 0.27
C ALA A 24 3.36 -8.44 -0.40
N GLU A 25 3.43 -8.48 -1.73
CA GLU A 25 4.39 -7.68 -2.52
C GLU A 25 4.19 -6.17 -2.31
N MET A 26 2.94 -5.71 -2.33
CA MET A 26 2.61 -4.30 -2.15
C MET A 26 3.02 -3.81 -0.75
N VAL A 27 2.73 -4.60 0.28
CA VAL A 27 3.11 -4.27 1.67
C VAL A 27 4.63 -4.25 1.84
N LEU A 28 5.36 -5.20 1.22
CA LEU A 28 6.83 -5.22 1.25
C LEU A 28 7.43 -3.95 0.62
N GLN A 29 6.92 -3.55 -0.55
CA GLN A 29 7.38 -2.34 -1.23
C GLN A 29 7.11 -1.08 -0.39
N VAL A 30 5.96 -1.00 0.28
CA VAL A 30 5.65 0.12 1.21
C VAL A 30 6.62 0.15 2.38
N GLY A 31 6.95 -1.00 2.97
CA GLY A 31 7.90 -1.08 4.10
C GLY A 31 9.31 -0.62 3.71
N LEU A 32 9.80 -1.07 2.56
CA LEU A 32 11.10 -0.64 2.03
C LEU A 32 11.14 0.88 1.75
N ALA A 33 10.08 1.42 1.12
CA ALA A 33 9.97 2.84 0.87
C ALA A 33 9.93 3.66 2.16
N ALA A 34 9.18 3.22 3.17
CA ALA A 34 9.12 3.88 4.48
C ALA A 34 10.50 3.88 5.16
N GLY A 35 11.19 2.74 5.17
CA GLY A 35 12.55 2.66 5.72
C GLY A 35 13.53 3.61 5.02
N SER A 36 13.44 3.73 3.70
CA SER A 36 14.26 4.66 2.91
C SER A 36 13.88 6.14 3.11
N TYR A 37 12.61 6.45 3.40
CA TYR A 37 12.13 7.83 3.47
C TYR A 37 12.29 8.45 4.87
N PHE A 38 12.18 7.65 5.93
CA PHE A 38 12.16 8.12 7.31
C PHE A 38 13.47 7.87 8.10
N THR A 39 14.53 7.41 7.43
CA THR A 39 15.89 7.33 7.98
C THR A 39 16.67 8.57 7.60
#